data_AF-A0A0D6EQD0-F1
#
_entry.id   AF-A0A0D6EQD0-F1
#
_cell.length_a   1.000
_cell.length_b   1.000
_cell.length_c   1.000
_cell.angle_alpha   90.00
_cell.angle_beta   90.00
_cell.angle_gamma   90.00
#
_symmetry.space_group_name_H-M   'P 1'
#
loop_
_entity.id
_entity.type
_entity.pdbx_description
1 polymer ?
#
loop_
_entity_poly.entity_id
_entity_poly.type
_entity_poly.pdbx_seq_one_letter_code
_entity_poly.pdbx_strand_id
1 'polypeptide(L)'
;MSDADWDSAFSALEPEIDTSAATARAARIAAARTAALEYSAKIEEPGWFNDPLQSTRSKSVGRPALFALHERYLRREWDEVLRGGLGLLGDGIKEEGEVRDLVMRAALKAGREADGRVGALARRWSEYPNQPSLCDISARVLFAAASSSSSTPNPDPSAATPRTVLQHESLLASLASLRLNRLQPPFLSTLRAILLPSHPLLARVLDERAVLQEDGRREEVVKEVGSLDLDARERETLERVLGLWGDRDEPDEEDVGRDVRSL
;
A
#
# COMPACT_ATOMS: atom_id res chain seq x y z
N MET A 1 -25.85 20.04 69.70
CA MET A 1 -25.02 19.95 68.48
C MET A 1 -25.52 18.72 67.76
N SER A 2 -26.28 18.92 66.67
CA SER A 2 -26.95 17.87 65.92
C SER A 2 -26.02 17.26 64.88
N ASP A 3 -26.19 15.97 64.59
CA ASP A 3 -25.45 15.21 63.57
C ASP A 3 -25.51 15.79 62.13
N ALA A 4 -26.32 16.83 61.91
CA ALA A 4 -26.41 17.55 60.63
C ALA A 4 -25.18 18.40 60.28
N ASP A 5 -24.31 18.74 61.24
CA ASP A 5 -23.11 19.55 60.97
C ASP A 5 -21.94 18.74 60.38
N TRP A 6 -22.00 17.40 60.42
CA TRP A 6 -20.95 16.55 59.82
C TRP A 6 -21.18 16.26 58.33
N ASP A 7 -22.43 16.08 57.89
CA ASP A 7 -22.75 15.79 56.48
C ASP A 7 -22.48 16.99 55.54
N SER A 8 -22.61 18.22 56.05
CA SER A 8 -22.37 19.42 55.25
C SER A 8 -20.88 19.67 54.96
N ALA A 9 -19.96 19.12 55.74
CA ALA A 9 -18.52 19.30 55.53
C ALA A 9 -17.96 18.33 54.45
N PHE A 10 -18.64 17.21 54.19
CA PHE A 10 -18.22 16.23 53.18
C PHE A 10 -18.81 16.47 51.78
N SER A 11 -19.93 17.21 51.65
CA SER A 11 -20.49 17.57 50.33
C SER A 11 -19.70 18.67 49.59
N ALA A 12 -18.82 19.42 50.27
CA ALA A 12 -17.99 20.45 49.66
C ALA A 12 -16.69 19.93 49.02
N LEU A 13 -16.51 18.60 48.96
CA LEU A 13 -15.34 17.91 48.42
C LEU A 13 -15.71 16.85 47.37
N GLU A 14 -16.81 17.03 46.63
CA GLU A 14 -16.98 16.27 45.39
C GLU A 14 -16.07 16.86 44.30
N PRO A 15 -15.04 16.14 43.83
CA PRO A 15 -14.29 16.59 42.67
C PRO A 15 -15.26 16.55 41.48
N GLU A 16 -15.46 17.69 40.81
CA GLU A 16 -16.00 17.70 39.44
C GLU A 16 -15.14 16.76 38.60
N ILE A 17 -15.65 15.55 38.35
CA ILE A 17 -14.99 14.60 37.49
C ILE A 17 -15.12 15.19 36.08
N ASP A 18 -14.04 15.83 35.64
CA ASP A 18 -13.89 16.37 34.29
C ASP A 18 -13.96 15.23 33.26
N THR A 19 -15.19 14.89 32.90
CA THR A 19 -15.51 13.87 31.89
C THR A 19 -15.24 14.39 30.47
N SER A 20 -14.78 15.63 30.28
CA SER A 20 -14.44 16.18 28.97
C SER A 20 -13.27 15.43 28.33
N ALA A 21 -12.29 15.00 29.14
CA ALA A 21 -11.17 14.20 28.67
C ALA A 21 -11.62 12.78 28.27
N ALA A 22 -12.55 12.19 29.02
CA ALA A 22 -13.09 10.85 28.75
C ALA A 22 -13.99 10.86 27.49
N THR A 23 -14.82 11.89 27.32
CA THR A 23 -15.68 12.07 26.14
C THR A 23 -14.87 12.43 24.90
N ALA A 24 -13.84 13.28 25.01
CA ALA A 24 -12.91 13.57 23.92
C ALA A 24 -12.11 12.32 23.51
N ARG A 25 -11.73 11.46 24.47
CA ARG A 25 -11.08 10.18 24.19
C ARG A 25 -12.03 9.19 23.52
N ALA A 26 -13.27 9.10 23.98
CA ALA A 26 -14.29 8.25 23.36
C ALA A 26 -14.60 8.68 21.92
N ALA A 27 -14.70 9.98 21.66
CA ALA A 27 -14.90 10.53 20.32
C ALA A 27 -13.71 10.26 19.39
N ARG A 28 -12.47 10.37 19.89
CA ARG A 28 -11.25 10.00 19.13
C ARG A 28 -11.19 8.50 18.83
N ILE A 29 -11.56 7.65 19.77
CA ILE A 29 -11.62 6.18 19.57
C ILE A 29 -12.71 5.83 18.55
N ALA A 30 -13.87 6.48 18.61
CA ALA A 30 -14.94 6.27 17.64
C ALA A 30 -14.50 6.70 16.23
N ALA A 31 -13.88 7.88 16.10
CA ALA A 31 -13.33 8.36 14.82
C ALA A 31 -12.21 7.45 14.28
N ALA A 32 -11.33 6.95 15.16
CA ALA A 32 -10.29 5.98 14.81
C ALA A 32 -10.89 4.64 14.35
N ARG A 33 -11.99 4.18 14.95
CA ARG A 33 -12.71 2.97 14.52
C ARG A 33 -13.39 3.15 13.17
N THR A 34 -13.97 4.32 12.90
CA THR A 34 -14.54 4.64 11.58
C THR A 34 -13.44 4.72 10.51
N ALA A 35 -12.28 5.30 10.83
CA ALA A 35 -11.12 5.31 9.93
C ALA A 35 -10.49 3.92 9.75
N ALA A 36 -10.51 3.07 10.78
CA ALA A 36 -10.04 1.68 10.71
C ALA A 36 -10.97 0.77 9.90
N LEU A 37 -12.26 1.10 9.76
CA LEU A 37 -13.17 0.37 8.86
C LEU A 37 -12.82 0.59 7.38
N GLU A 38 -12.23 1.73 7.02
CA GLU A 38 -11.70 2.00 5.67
C GLU A 38 -10.28 1.41 5.45
N TYR A 39 -9.62 1.01 6.53
CA TYR A 39 -8.24 0.54 6.56
C TYR A 39 -8.18 -0.86 7.16
N SER A 40 -8.37 -1.90 6.34
CA SER A 40 -8.18 -3.30 6.77
C SER A 40 -6.69 -3.66 6.92
N ALA A 41 -5.94 -2.86 7.67
CA ALA A 41 -4.69 -3.28 8.27
C ALA A 41 -4.89 -3.20 9.78
N LYS A 42 -4.55 -4.28 10.49
CA LYS A 42 -4.58 -4.36 11.96
C LYS A 42 -3.73 -3.23 12.55
N ILE A 43 -4.34 -2.07 12.80
CA ILE A 43 -3.80 -1.08 13.72
C ILE A 43 -4.27 -1.52 15.11
N GLU A 44 -3.68 -2.60 15.61
CA GLU A 44 -3.60 -2.75 17.06
C GLU A 44 -2.54 -1.73 17.50
N GLU A 45 -2.91 -0.80 18.38
CA GLU A 45 -1.93 0.04 19.08
C GLU A 45 -0.86 -0.89 19.66
N PRO A 46 0.39 -0.84 19.18
CA PRO A 46 1.36 -1.82 19.61
C PRO A 46 1.57 -1.68 21.11
N GLY A 47 1.48 -2.79 21.85
CA GLY A 47 1.54 -2.80 23.32
C GLY A 47 2.78 -2.11 23.94
N TRP A 48 3.85 -1.90 23.15
CA TRP A 48 5.04 -1.16 23.56
C TRP A 48 4.84 0.36 23.69
N PHE A 49 3.78 0.93 23.11
CA PHE A 49 3.47 2.36 23.26
C PHE A 49 3.03 2.67 24.70
N ASN A 50 2.30 1.74 25.33
CA ASN A 50 1.81 1.81 26.70
C ASN A 50 2.70 1.11 27.74
N ASP A 51 3.82 0.53 27.31
CA ASP A 51 4.75 -0.15 28.22
C ASP A 51 5.56 0.88 29.03
N PRO A 52 5.44 0.91 30.38
CA PRO A 52 6.14 1.86 31.23
C PRO A 52 7.66 1.65 31.28
N LEU A 53 8.17 0.53 30.76
CA LEU A 53 9.59 0.22 30.73
C LEU A 53 10.23 0.77 29.43
N GLN A 54 11.05 1.81 29.54
CA GLN A 54 11.81 2.42 28.41
C GLN A 54 12.62 1.41 27.56
N SER A 55 12.95 0.23 28.10
CA SER A 55 13.79 -0.78 27.45
C SER A 55 13.13 -1.52 26.27
N THR A 56 11.80 -1.49 26.15
CA THR A 56 11.09 -2.00 24.97
C THR A 56 10.98 -0.95 23.85
N ARG A 57 10.95 0.35 24.21
CA ARG A 57 11.06 1.47 23.26
C ARG A 57 12.46 1.59 22.63
N SER A 58 13.49 1.17 23.36
CA SER A 58 14.90 1.30 22.95
C SER A 58 15.41 0.21 21.99
N LYS A 59 14.59 -0.77 21.58
CA LYS A 59 15.05 -1.87 20.71
C LYS A 59 15.19 -1.52 19.23
N SER A 60 14.77 -0.32 18.80
CA SER A 60 15.12 0.24 17.49
C SER A 60 14.73 1.72 17.42
N VAL A 61 15.71 2.62 17.28
CA VAL A 61 15.50 4.08 17.06
C VAL A 61 14.52 4.36 15.90
N GLY A 62 14.43 3.44 14.93
CA GLY A 62 13.51 3.53 13.78
C GLY A 62 12.02 3.45 14.12
N ARG A 63 11.60 2.78 15.21
CA ARG A 63 10.16 2.57 15.51
C ARG A 63 9.43 3.81 15.99
N PRO A 64 9.98 4.61 16.94
CA PRO A 64 9.38 5.91 17.28
C PRO A 64 9.31 6.85 16.08
N ALA A 65 10.34 6.82 15.22
CA ALA A 65 10.37 7.65 14.01
C ALA A 65 9.33 7.21 12.98
N LEU A 66 9.17 5.90 12.75
CA LEU A 66 8.12 5.35 11.90
C LEU A 66 6.72 5.67 12.43
N PHE A 67 6.50 5.54 13.74
CA PHE A 67 5.22 5.94 14.34
C PHE A 67 4.93 7.43 14.12
N ALA A 68 5.92 8.30 14.29
CA ALA A 68 5.78 9.73 14.02
C ALA A 68 5.46 10.01 12.53
N LEU A 69 6.04 9.24 11.61
CA LEU A 69 5.68 9.34 10.19
C LEU A 69 4.23 8.92 9.93
N HIS A 70 3.76 7.83 10.55
CA HIS A 70 2.35 7.42 10.45
C HIS A 70 1.41 8.48 11.02
N GLU A 71 1.74 9.09 12.14
CA GLU A 71 0.93 10.16 12.74
C GLU A 71 0.82 11.37 11.80
N ARG A 72 1.94 11.80 11.21
CA ARG A 72 1.98 12.86 10.19
C ARG A 72 1.18 12.48 8.94
N TYR A 73 1.24 11.22 8.51
CA TYR A 73 0.43 10.71 7.41
C TYR A 73 -1.06 10.80 7.75
N LEU A 74 -1.49 10.39 8.94
CA LEU A 74 -2.89 10.51 9.35
C LEU A 74 -3.35 11.98 9.44
N ARG A 75 -2.45 12.90 9.81
CA ARG A 75 -2.69 14.35 9.81
C ARG A 75 -2.64 15.01 8.42
N ARG A 76 -2.39 14.23 7.36
CA ARG A 76 -2.26 14.70 5.97
C ARG A 76 -1.07 15.63 5.72
N GLU A 77 -0.03 15.52 6.54
CA GLU A 77 1.22 16.27 6.40
C GLU A 77 2.16 15.56 5.41
N TRP A 78 1.71 15.39 4.15
CA TRP A 78 2.35 14.49 3.17
C TRP A 78 3.80 14.85 2.86
N ASP A 79 4.12 16.14 2.71
CA ASP A 79 5.49 16.60 2.46
C ASP A 79 6.43 16.31 3.64
N GLU A 80 5.91 16.37 4.86
CA GLU A 80 6.66 16.06 6.07
C GLU A 80 6.92 14.55 6.20
N VAL A 81 5.96 13.72 5.81
CA VAL A 81 6.14 12.26 5.71
C VAL A 81 7.18 11.92 4.67
N LEU A 82 7.10 12.54 3.48
CA LEU A 82 8.05 12.34 2.39
C LEU A 82 9.48 12.72 2.82
N ARG A 83 9.65 13.92 3.40
CA ARG A 83 10.96 14.40 3.84
C ARG A 83 11.53 13.54 4.97
N GLY A 84 10.72 13.24 5.99
CA GLY A 84 11.15 12.44 7.13
C GLY A 84 11.45 10.99 6.76
N GLY A 85 10.61 10.36 5.94
CA GLY A 85 10.79 8.98 5.51
C GLY A 85 12.01 8.79 4.60
N LEU A 86 12.26 9.72 3.67
CA LEU A 86 13.49 9.69 2.87
C LEU A 86 14.75 9.88 3.74
N GLY A 87 14.68 10.67 4.82
CA GLY A 87 15.75 10.77 5.80
C GLY A 87 16.02 9.44 6.51
N LEU A 88 14.98 8.79 7.04
CA LEU A 88 15.11 7.51 7.73
C LEU A 88 15.69 6.40 6.85
N LEU A 89 15.32 6.36 5.56
CA LEU A 89 15.88 5.39 4.63
C LEU A 89 17.38 5.61 4.37
N GLY A 90 17.87 6.85 4.47
CA GLY A 90 19.29 7.16 4.34
C GLY A 90 20.13 6.69 5.54
N ASP A 91 19.54 6.72 6.74
CA ASP A 91 20.22 6.34 7.98
C ASP A 91 20.29 4.81 8.21
N GLY A 92 19.47 4.05 7.48
CA GLY A 92 19.35 2.58 7.61
C GLY A 92 18.48 2.18 8.81
N ILE A 93 17.29 1.66 8.54
CA ILE A 93 16.33 1.21 9.56
C ILE A 93 15.93 -0.25 9.33
N LYS A 94 15.40 -0.94 10.34
CA LYS A 94 14.93 -2.32 10.16
C LYS A 94 13.60 -2.37 9.38
N GLU A 95 12.75 -1.39 9.59
CA GLU A 95 11.42 -1.28 9.01
C GLU A 95 11.42 -0.57 7.64
N GLU A 96 12.43 -0.81 6.79
CA GLU A 96 12.56 -0.11 5.50
C GLU A 96 11.34 -0.29 4.60
N GLY A 97 10.77 -1.49 4.56
CA GLY A 97 9.61 -1.80 3.71
C GLY A 97 8.41 -0.92 4.05
N GLU A 98 8.11 -0.77 5.34
CA GLU A 98 7.00 0.06 5.82
C GLU A 98 7.25 1.55 5.54
N VAL A 99 8.47 2.04 5.74
CA VAL A 99 8.82 3.43 5.41
C VAL A 99 8.74 3.69 3.91
N ARG A 100 9.20 2.76 3.07
CA ARG A 100 9.10 2.89 1.60
C ARG A 100 7.65 2.97 1.14
N ASP A 101 6.79 2.08 1.63
CA ASP A 101 5.36 2.09 1.33
C ASP A 101 4.74 3.45 1.71
N LEU A 102 5.01 3.90 2.94
CA LEU A 102 4.47 5.16 3.46
C LEU A 102 4.96 6.38 2.68
N VAL A 103 6.25 6.41 2.33
CA VAL A 103 6.86 7.47 1.50
C VAL A 103 6.23 7.52 0.11
N MET A 104 6.06 6.38 -0.55
CA MET A 104 5.46 6.33 -1.89
C MET A 104 3.97 6.72 -1.87
N ARG A 105 3.22 6.30 -0.85
CA ARG A 105 1.83 6.76 -0.64
C ARG A 105 1.75 8.25 -0.42
N ALA A 106 2.60 8.80 0.45
CA ALA A 106 2.65 10.24 0.71
C ALA A 106 3.01 11.02 -0.56
N ALA A 107 3.96 10.53 -1.36
CA ALA A 107 4.33 11.14 -2.63
C ALA A 107 3.15 11.21 -3.60
N LEU A 108 2.38 10.13 -3.77
CA LEU A 108 1.16 10.15 -4.60
C LEU A 108 0.11 11.13 -4.08
N LYS A 109 -0.07 11.22 -2.75
CA LYS A 109 -1.02 12.17 -2.14
C LYS A 109 -0.58 13.63 -2.26
N ALA A 110 0.73 13.88 -2.34
CA ALA A 110 1.32 15.20 -2.49
C ALA A 110 1.52 15.63 -3.96
N GLY A 111 1.28 14.75 -4.95
CA GLY A 111 1.61 15.02 -6.35
C GLY A 111 3.13 15.08 -6.61
N ARG A 112 3.90 14.25 -5.90
CA ARG A 112 5.38 14.21 -5.92
C ARG A 112 5.93 12.91 -6.51
N GLU A 113 5.14 12.19 -7.29
CA GLU A 113 5.55 10.97 -8.00
C GLU A 113 6.75 11.17 -8.95
N ALA A 114 6.93 12.39 -9.47
CA ALA A 114 8.04 12.75 -10.35
C ALA A 114 9.34 13.10 -9.60
N ASP A 115 9.34 13.11 -8.26
CA ASP A 115 10.58 13.27 -7.48
C ASP A 115 11.52 12.08 -7.78
N GLY A 116 12.73 12.37 -8.24
CA GLY A 116 13.70 11.35 -8.66
C GLY A 116 14.04 10.34 -7.55
N ARG A 117 13.99 10.75 -6.27
CA ARG A 117 14.21 9.82 -5.14
C ARG A 117 13.04 8.87 -4.95
N VAL A 118 11.81 9.35 -5.14
CA VAL A 118 10.59 8.52 -5.09
C VAL A 118 10.57 7.54 -6.27
N GLY A 119 10.92 8.00 -7.47
CA GLY A 119 11.06 7.13 -8.64
C GLY A 119 12.15 6.07 -8.46
N ALA A 120 13.27 6.41 -7.82
CA ALA A 120 14.32 5.44 -7.50
C ALA A 120 13.84 4.38 -6.49
N LEU A 121 13.04 4.76 -5.48
CA LEU A 121 12.43 3.80 -4.56
C LEU A 121 11.46 2.87 -5.29
N ALA A 122 10.61 3.42 -6.16
CA ALA A 122 9.60 2.64 -6.88
C ALA A 122 10.23 1.56 -7.77
N ARG A 123 11.35 1.86 -8.45
CA ARG A 123 12.08 0.89 -9.30
C ARG A 123 12.72 -0.27 -8.54
N ARG A 124 12.83 -0.18 -7.22
CA ARG A 124 13.37 -1.25 -6.36
C ARG A 124 12.31 -2.27 -5.95
N TRP A 125 11.13 -2.26 -6.58
CA TRP A 125 10.05 -3.22 -6.28
C TRP A 125 10.50 -4.69 -6.39
N SER A 126 11.41 -4.99 -7.32
CA SER A 126 11.94 -6.34 -7.56
C SER A 126 12.78 -6.89 -6.40
N GLU A 127 13.25 -6.03 -5.50
CA GLU A 127 13.93 -6.43 -4.26
C GLU A 127 12.96 -6.98 -3.20
N TYR A 128 11.65 -6.72 -3.36
CA TYR A 128 10.59 -7.10 -2.42
C TYR A 128 9.49 -7.93 -3.10
N PRO A 129 9.82 -9.04 -3.79
CA PRO A 129 8.86 -9.80 -4.58
C PRO A 129 7.73 -10.42 -3.74
N ASN A 130 7.95 -10.56 -2.43
CA ASN A 130 7.00 -11.13 -1.47
C ASN A 130 6.19 -10.05 -0.72
N GLN A 131 6.27 -8.78 -1.13
CA GLN A 131 5.50 -7.67 -0.52
C GLN A 131 4.54 -7.05 -1.54
N PRO A 132 3.34 -7.63 -1.74
CA PRO A 132 2.39 -7.17 -2.75
C PRO A 132 2.03 -5.68 -2.67
N SER A 133 1.91 -5.14 -1.45
CA SER A 133 1.61 -3.71 -1.25
C SER A 133 2.72 -2.80 -1.76
N LEU A 134 3.99 -3.19 -1.60
CA LEU A 134 5.11 -2.42 -2.13
C LEU A 134 5.15 -2.46 -3.65
N CYS A 135 4.91 -3.63 -4.24
CA CYS A 135 4.82 -3.76 -5.69
C CYS A 135 3.67 -2.89 -6.26
N ASP A 136 2.49 -2.91 -5.64
CA ASP A 136 1.34 -2.09 -6.06
C ASP A 136 1.64 -0.59 -5.96
N ILE A 137 2.16 -0.13 -4.82
CA ILE A 137 2.43 1.31 -4.66
C ILE A 137 3.56 1.78 -5.60
N SER A 138 4.56 0.94 -5.86
CA SER A 138 5.59 1.20 -6.87
C SER A 138 4.98 1.32 -8.26
N ALA A 139 4.09 0.40 -8.65
CA ALA A 139 3.39 0.44 -9.93
C ALA A 139 2.63 1.77 -10.11
N ARG A 140 1.91 2.20 -9.06
CA ARG A 140 1.14 3.45 -9.07
C ARG A 140 2.02 4.69 -9.19
N VAL A 141 3.15 4.72 -8.46
CA VAL A 141 4.14 5.81 -8.58
C VAL A 141 4.71 5.89 -9.99
N LEU A 142 5.16 4.76 -10.55
CA LEU A 142 5.75 4.71 -11.88
C LEU A 142 4.75 5.12 -12.97
N PHE A 143 3.50 4.66 -12.85
CA PHE A 143 2.41 5.01 -13.76
C PHE A 143 2.06 6.50 -13.69
N ALA A 144 1.98 7.08 -12.49
CA ALA A 144 1.75 8.50 -12.31
C ALA A 144 2.92 9.34 -12.85
N ALA A 145 4.17 8.93 -12.58
CA ALA A 145 5.36 9.60 -13.08
C ALA A 145 5.44 9.58 -14.63
N ALA A 146 5.04 8.46 -15.26
CA ALA A 146 4.96 8.36 -16.72
C ALA A 146 3.98 9.40 -17.30
N SER A 147 2.85 9.61 -16.64
CA SER A 147 1.82 10.58 -17.05
C SER A 147 2.31 12.02 -16.92
N SER A 148 3.11 12.31 -15.90
CA SER A 148 3.68 13.64 -15.61
C SER A 148 4.86 14.03 -16.51
N SER A 149 5.52 13.05 -17.15
CA SER A 149 6.69 13.28 -18.04
C SER A 149 6.36 13.85 -19.44
N SER A 150 5.08 14.09 -19.73
CA SER A 150 4.54 14.44 -21.05
C SER A 150 4.84 15.87 -21.56
N SER A 151 5.61 16.69 -20.84
CA SER A 151 5.75 18.13 -21.12
C SER A 151 7.02 18.54 -21.89
N THR A 152 7.80 17.60 -22.43
CA THR A 152 8.99 17.93 -23.24
C THR A 152 8.69 17.82 -24.75
N PRO A 153 8.73 18.93 -25.51
CA PRO A 153 8.38 18.96 -26.93
C PRO A 153 9.59 18.58 -27.78
N ASN A 154 9.96 17.30 -27.80
CA ASN A 154 10.65 16.59 -28.89
C ASN A 154 11.31 15.31 -28.34
N PRO A 155 10.78 14.12 -28.65
CA PRO A 155 11.56 12.90 -28.57
C PRO A 155 12.03 12.48 -29.97
N ASP A 156 13.33 12.21 -30.07
CA ASP A 156 13.90 11.42 -31.17
C ASP A 156 13.19 10.05 -31.21
N PRO A 157 12.75 9.56 -32.40
CA PRO A 157 12.00 8.31 -32.52
C PRO A 157 12.83 7.04 -32.29
N SER A 158 14.15 7.16 -32.13
CA SER A 158 15.09 6.03 -32.06
C SER A 158 15.46 5.58 -30.64
N ALA A 159 15.07 6.33 -29.60
CA ALA A 159 15.34 5.98 -28.21
C ALA A 159 14.02 5.65 -27.51
N ALA A 160 13.97 4.54 -26.77
CA ALA A 160 12.85 4.26 -25.87
C ALA A 160 12.66 5.47 -24.97
N THR A 161 11.55 6.19 -25.14
CA THR A 161 11.29 7.40 -24.37
C THR A 161 11.23 7.04 -22.88
N PRO A 162 11.66 7.93 -21.97
CA PRO A 162 11.55 7.68 -20.53
C PRO A 162 10.13 7.27 -20.09
N ARG A 163 9.11 7.75 -20.81
CA ARG A 163 7.70 7.40 -20.60
C ARG A 163 7.39 5.94 -20.90
N THR A 164 7.83 5.41 -22.05
CA THR A 164 7.56 4.01 -22.42
C THR A 164 8.23 3.04 -21.45
N VAL A 165 9.43 3.39 -20.95
CA VAL A 165 10.12 2.62 -19.91
C VAL A 165 9.31 2.62 -18.61
N LEU A 166 8.88 3.79 -18.13
CA LEU A 166 8.08 3.88 -16.89
C LEU A 166 6.73 3.15 -17.00
N GLN A 167 6.07 3.21 -18.16
CA GLN A 167 4.83 2.46 -18.40
C GLN A 167 5.06 0.95 -18.31
N HIS A 168 6.13 0.45 -18.93
CA HIS A 168 6.48 -0.95 -18.86
C HIS A 168 6.86 -1.37 -17.42
N GLU A 169 7.71 -0.60 -16.73
CA GLU A 169 8.07 -0.86 -15.33
C GLU A 169 6.83 -0.86 -14.41
N SER A 170 5.86 0.02 -14.67
CA SER A 170 4.61 0.06 -13.89
C SER A 170 3.76 -1.20 -14.09
N LEU A 171 3.70 -1.72 -15.32
CA LEU A 171 3.01 -2.98 -15.63
C LEU A 171 3.66 -4.15 -14.88
N LEU A 172 4.99 -4.27 -14.95
CA LEU A 172 5.72 -5.35 -14.28
C LEU A 172 5.54 -5.32 -12.76
N ALA A 173 5.63 -4.14 -12.16
CA ALA A 173 5.38 -3.97 -10.73
C ALA A 173 3.92 -4.33 -10.35
N SER A 174 2.94 -3.98 -11.19
CA SER A 174 1.54 -4.34 -10.96
C SER A 174 1.26 -5.83 -11.10
N LEU A 175 1.95 -6.52 -12.02
CA LEU A 175 1.88 -7.98 -12.12
C LEU A 175 2.54 -8.63 -10.89
N ALA A 176 3.66 -8.08 -10.42
CA ALA A 176 4.33 -8.56 -9.22
C ALA A 176 3.44 -8.51 -7.97
N SER A 177 2.60 -7.48 -7.80
CA SER A 177 1.63 -7.42 -6.69
C SER A 177 0.55 -8.49 -6.76
N LEU A 178 0.21 -8.96 -7.95
CA LEU A 178 -0.83 -9.96 -8.17
C LEU A 178 -0.32 -11.41 -8.07
N ARG A 179 1.00 -11.64 -7.98
CA ARG A 179 1.57 -13.00 -7.96
C ARG A 179 1.01 -13.87 -6.83
N LEU A 180 0.96 -13.31 -5.62
CA LEU A 180 0.48 -13.99 -4.41
C LEU A 180 -1.02 -13.79 -4.17
N ASN A 181 -1.57 -12.63 -4.57
CA ASN A 181 -2.94 -12.24 -4.30
C ASN A 181 -3.68 -11.86 -5.60
N ARG A 182 -3.86 -12.85 -6.48
CA ARG A 182 -4.29 -12.67 -7.89
C ARG A 182 -5.61 -11.97 -8.08
N LEU A 183 -6.51 -12.06 -7.11
CA LEU A 183 -7.87 -11.51 -7.21
C LEU A 183 -8.13 -10.36 -6.22
N GLN A 184 -7.08 -9.80 -5.61
CA GLN A 184 -7.26 -8.71 -4.66
C GLN A 184 -7.75 -7.44 -5.39
N PRO A 185 -8.96 -6.93 -5.10
CA PRO A 185 -9.58 -5.89 -5.93
C PRO A 185 -8.76 -4.60 -6.08
N PRO A 186 -8.08 -4.09 -5.03
CA PRO A 186 -7.17 -2.95 -5.18
C PRO A 186 -6.08 -3.13 -6.25
N PHE A 187 -5.44 -4.31 -6.31
CA PHE A 187 -4.34 -4.56 -7.25
C PHE A 187 -4.84 -4.75 -8.69
N LEU A 188 -6.03 -5.36 -8.85
CA LEU A 188 -6.70 -5.45 -10.15
C LEU A 188 -7.07 -4.07 -10.69
N SER A 189 -7.53 -3.17 -9.82
CA SER A 189 -7.84 -1.78 -10.19
C SER A 189 -6.59 -1.04 -10.68
N THR A 190 -5.45 -1.22 -10.01
CA THR A 190 -4.16 -0.68 -10.45
C THR A 190 -3.76 -1.24 -11.83
N LEU A 191 -3.81 -2.56 -12.02
CA LEU A 191 -3.47 -3.20 -13.30
C LEU A 191 -4.37 -2.69 -14.42
N ARG A 192 -5.69 -2.61 -14.18
CA ARG A 192 -6.66 -2.07 -15.13
C ARG A 192 -6.34 -0.64 -15.52
N ALA A 193 -6.03 0.23 -14.55
CA ALA A 193 -5.68 1.62 -14.84
C ALA A 193 -4.42 1.74 -15.70
N ILE A 194 -3.44 0.86 -15.50
CA ILE A 194 -2.20 0.80 -16.29
C ILE A 194 -2.47 0.30 -17.71
N LEU A 195 -3.31 -0.73 -17.86
CA LEU A 195 -3.62 -1.33 -19.16
C LEU A 195 -4.54 -0.45 -20.01
N LEU A 196 -5.52 0.23 -19.41
CA LEU A 196 -6.58 0.93 -20.14
C LEU A 196 -6.11 1.87 -21.28
N PRO A 197 -5.03 2.67 -21.13
CA PRO A 197 -4.60 3.59 -22.19
C PRO A 197 -4.05 2.90 -23.45
N SER A 198 -3.49 1.70 -23.32
CA SER A 198 -2.78 1.00 -24.42
C SER A 198 -3.42 -0.34 -24.79
N HIS A 199 -4.10 -0.97 -23.84
CA HIS A 199 -4.67 -2.33 -23.92
C HIS A 199 -6.11 -2.36 -23.38
N PRO A 200 -7.06 -1.64 -24.03
CA PRO A 200 -8.42 -1.48 -23.51
C PRO A 200 -9.20 -2.80 -23.47
N LEU A 201 -8.89 -3.76 -24.35
CA LEU A 201 -9.53 -5.08 -24.35
C LEU A 201 -9.07 -5.90 -23.13
N LEU A 202 -7.78 -5.93 -22.81
CA LEU A 202 -7.28 -6.54 -21.57
C LEU A 202 -7.90 -5.88 -20.32
N ALA A 203 -7.97 -4.54 -20.30
CA ALA A 203 -8.59 -3.81 -19.20
C ALA A 203 -10.09 -4.14 -19.03
N ARG A 204 -10.82 -4.32 -20.14
CA ARG A 204 -12.24 -4.73 -20.12
C ARG A 204 -12.43 -6.14 -19.56
N VAL A 205 -11.56 -7.08 -19.90
CA VAL A 205 -11.64 -8.47 -19.38
C VAL A 205 -11.45 -8.52 -17.86
N LEU A 206 -10.68 -7.59 -17.28
CA LEU A 206 -10.54 -7.47 -15.82
C LEU A 206 -11.84 -7.06 -15.12
N ASP A 207 -12.71 -6.29 -15.79
CA ASP A 207 -14.04 -5.90 -15.27
C ASP A 207 -15.10 -6.98 -15.57
N GLU A 208 -15.07 -7.54 -16.78
CA GLU A 208 -16.12 -8.39 -17.32
C GLU A 208 -15.51 -9.65 -17.94
N ARG A 209 -15.29 -10.70 -17.13
CA ARG A 209 -14.78 -11.98 -17.62
C ARG A 209 -15.69 -12.65 -18.67
N ALA A 210 -16.98 -12.33 -18.67
CA ALA A 210 -17.94 -12.80 -19.66
C ALA A 210 -17.55 -12.43 -21.10
N VAL A 211 -16.72 -11.39 -21.31
CA VAL A 211 -16.18 -11.01 -22.62
C VAL A 211 -15.42 -12.17 -23.28
N LEU A 212 -14.80 -13.06 -22.50
CA LEU A 212 -14.10 -14.23 -23.02
C LEU A 212 -15.02 -15.30 -23.62
N GLN A 213 -16.33 -15.22 -23.38
CA GLN A 213 -17.34 -16.12 -23.93
C GLN A 213 -17.93 -15.63 -25.26
N GLU A 214 -17.62 -14.39 -25.66
CA GLU A 214 -17.98 -13.87 -26.98
C GLU A 214 -17.13 -14.58 -28.07
N ASP A 215 -17.76 -14.97 -29.18
CA ASP A 215 -17.09 -15.68 -30.29
C ASP A 215 -15.82 -14.95 -30.76
N GLY A 216 -14.67 -15.63 -30.73
CA GLY A 216 -13.39 -15.11 -31.19
C GLY A 216 -12.65 -14.17 -30.23
N ARG A 217 -13.27 -13.74 -29.12
CA ARG A 217 -12.63 -12.80 -28.18
C ARG A 217 -11.47 -13.39 -27.42
N ARG A 218 -11.53 -14.68 -27.09
CA ARG A 218 -10.44 -15.34 -26.36
C ARG A 218 -9.15 -15.31 -27.17
N GLU A 219 -9.21 -15.56 -28.48
CA GLU A 219 -8.07 -15.52 -29.38
C GLU A 219 -7.50 -14.10 -29.52
N GLU A 220 -8.36 -13.08 -29.58
CA GLU A 220 -7.94 -11.68 -29.58
C GLU A 220 -7.19 -11.31 -28.29
N VAL A 221 -7.72 -11.70 -27.14
CA VAL A 221 -7.07 -11.46 -25.84
C VAL A 221 -5.73 -12.17 -25.75
N VAL A 222 -5.64 -13.44 -26.18
CA VAL A 222 -4.37 -14.19 -26.22
C VAL A 222 -3.35 -13.51 -27.13
N LYS A 223 -3.78 -13.03 -28.30
CA LYS A 223 -2.92 -12.29 -29.22
C LYS A 223 -2.42 -10.97 -28.61
N GLU A 224 -3.29 -10.25 -27.92
CA GLU A 224 -2.92 -8.99 -27.26
C GLU A 224 -1.96 -9.22 -26.09
N VAL A 225 -2.18 -10.25 -25.26
CA VAL A 225 -1.22 -10.70 -24.24
C VAL A 225 0.14 -11.04 -24.88
N GLY A 226 0.13 -11.73 -26.04
CA GLY A 226 1.34 -12.06 -26.79
C GLY A 226 2.09 -10.87 -27.38
N SER A 227 1.44 -9.69 -27.49
CA SER A 227 2.07 -8.45 -27.96
C SER A 227 2.84 -7.71 -26.85
N LEU A 228 2.60 -8.05 -25.59
CA LEU A 228 3.32 -7.49 -24.45
C LEU A 228 4.70 -8.14 -24.31
N ASP A 229 5.71 -7.32 -24.06
CA ASP A 229 7.06 -7.77 -23.72
C ASP A 229 7.08 -8.24 -22.25
N LEU A 230 6.63 -9.47 -22.01
CA LEU A 230 6.56 -10.09 -20.68
C LEU A 230 7.39 -11.36 -20.66
N ASP A 231 8.06 -11.60 -19.53
CA ASP A 231 8.68 -12.89 -19.27
C ASP A 231 7.63 -13.99 -19.04
N ALA A 232 8.09 -15.24 -18.92
CA ALA A 232 7.18 -16.38 -18.75
C ALA A 232 6.32 -16.28 -17.48
N ARG A 233 6.85 -15.73 -16.39
CA ARG A 233 6.16 -15.64 -15.08
C ARG A 233 5.16 -14.49 -15.05
N GLU A 234 5.52 -13.36 -15.65
CA GLU A 234 4.69 -12.17 -15.79
C GLU A 234 3.51 -12.47 -16.71
N ARG A 235 3.77 -13.13 -17.85
CA ARG A 235 2.74 -13.62 -18.76
C ARG A 235 1.79 -14.59 -18.05
N GLU A 236 2.31 -15.59 -17.36
CA GLU A 236 1.50 -16.53 -16.58
C GLU A 236 0.62 -15.81 -15.55
N THR A 237 1.17 -14.83 -14.83
CA THR A 237 0.42 -14.05 -13.85
C THR A 237 -0.74 -13.30 -14.52
N LEU A 238 -0.47 -12.63 -15.65
CA LEU A 238 -1.48 -11.89 -16.40
C LEU A 238 -2.57 -12.83 -16.94
N GLU A 239 -2.20 -13.96 -17.55
CA GLU A 239 -3.15 -14.92 -18.10
C GLU A 239 -4.05 -15.54 -17.02
N ARG A 240 -3.50 -15.84 -15.84
CA ARG A 240 -4.28 -16.34 -14.68
C ARG A 240 -5.27 -15.28 -14.19
N VAL A 241 -4.82 -14.03 -14.04
CA VAL A 241 -5.67 -12.90 -13.61
C VAL A 241 -6.83 -12.66 -14.60
N LEU A 242 -6.54 -12.74 -15.90
CA LEU A 242 -7.54 -12.62 -16.96
C LEU A 242 -8.49 -13.83 -17.05
N GLY A 243 -8.18 -14.96 -16.41
CA GLY A 243 -9.00 -16.18 -16.45
C GLY A 243 -8.79 -17.03 -17.72
N LEU A 244 -7.65 -16.88 -18.41
CA LEU A 244 -7.35 -17.61 -19.64
C LEU A 244 -6.97 -19.08 -19.40
N TRP A 245 -6.71 -19.47 -18.15
CA TRP A 245 -6.29 -20.82 -17.78
C TRP A 245 -7.47 -21.77 -17.49
N GLY A 246 -8.70 -21.25 -17.45
CA GLY A 246 -9.88 -21.99 -16.97
C GLY A 246 -9.81 -22.26 -15.46
N ASP A 247 -10.87 -22.83 -14.89
CA ASP A 247 -10.91 -23.31 -13.49
C ASP A 247 -10.01 -24.56 -13.33
N ARG A 248 -8.71 -24.41 -13.56
CA ARG A 248 -7.74 -25.38 -13.06
C ARG A 248 -7.61 -25.11 -11.58
N ASP A 249 -8.11 -26.03 -10.77
CA ASP A 249 -7.80 -26.12 -9.34
C ASP A 249 -6.30 -25.89 -9.18
N GLU A 250 -5.94 -24.76 -8.59
CA GLU A 250 -4.57 -24.50 -8.21
C GLU A 250 -4.20 -25.56 -7.18
N PRO A 251 -3.08 -26.29 -7.33
CA PRO A 251 -2.59 -27.06 -6.21
C PRO A 251 -2.30 -26.08 -5.09
N ASP A 252 -3.00 -26.24 -3.96
CA ASP A 252 -2.77 -25.50 -2.74
C ASP A 252 -1.27 -25.56 -2.41
N GLU A 253 -0.52 -24.48 -2.69
CA GLU A 253 0.83 -24.28 -2.18
C GLU A 253 0.79 -23.94 -0.67
N GLU A 254 -0.12 -24.56 0.10
CA GLU A 254 -0.17 -24.45 1.56
C GLU A 254 0.73 -25.47 2.29
N ASP A 255 1.37 -26.42 1.58
CA ASP A 255 2.11 -27.52 2.23
C ASP A 255 3.64 -27.49 2.10
N VAL A 256 4.24 -26.31 1.89
CA VAL A 256 5.70 -26.13 1.98
C VAL A 256 6.03 -24.99 2.95
N GLY A 257 5.75 -25.20 4.23
CA GLY A 257 6.09 -24.21 5.25
C GLY A 257 5.87 -24.59 6.72
N ARG A 258 5.19 -25.71 7.02
CA ARG A 258 5.16 -26.27 8.38
C ARG A 258 6.14 -27.42 8.51
N ASP A 259 7.42 -27.08 8.47
CA ASP A 259 8.42 -27.91 9.14
C ASP A 259 9.47 -27.05 9.83
N VAL A 260 9.15 -26.60 11.04
CA VAL A 260 10.16 -26.36 12.08
C VAL A 260 9.61 -26.80 13.44
N ARG A 261 9.78 -28.10 13.68
CA ARG A 261 10.25 -28.72 14.94
C ARG A 261 9.37 -28.61 16.20
N SER A 262 8.85 -29.78 16.55
CA SER A 262 8.87 -30.31 17.92
C SER A 262 10.09 -29.85 18.71
N LEU A 263 9.85 -29.19 19.83
CA LEU A 263 10.56 -29.31 21.11
C LEU A 263 9.68 -28.67 22.21
#